data_AF-A0A401TTI2-F1
#
_entry.id   AF-A0A401TTI2-F1
#
_cell.length_a   1.000
_cell.length_b   1.000
_cell.length_c   1.000
_cell.angle_alpha   90.00
_cell.angle_beta   90.00
_cell.angle_gamma   90.00
#
_symmetry.space_group_name_H-M   'P 1'
#
loop_
_entity.id
_entity.type
_entity.pdbx_description
1 polymer ?
#
loop_
_entity_poly.entity_id
_entity_poly.type
_entity_poly.pdbx_seq_one_letter_code
_entity_poly.pdbx_strand_id
1 'polypeptide(L)'
;DYGQGHATPFAQVLSDQLGVPFENITLEQGDSDLVRFGNGTGGSRSITATGQAIVEASALVVEKGKKAAAHMLEASEADIEFGQGRFTIAGTDRSIGIMELAERMRAGKMPEGAPDTLDVDHATKETASTFPNGCHVAEVEIDPDTGVTRIVRYSAVNDFGVVVNPMIVAGQLHGGVAQGIGQALMEEVSYDASGQPITGSFMDYALPRAGDVPPMEVGDHPSPAKSNPLGTKGCGEAGCAGSLVCVVNAVVDAL
;
A
#
# COMPACT_ATOMS: atom_id res chain seq x y z
N ASP A 1 1.04 -6.69 8.50
CA ASP A 1 1.14 -5.23 8.55
C ASP A 1 1.88 -4.85 9.81
N TYR A 2 2.78 -3.88 9.72
CA TYR A 2 3.61 -3.39 10.83
C TYR A 2 3.32 -1.92 11.14
N GLY A 3 2.26 -1.35 10.59
CA GLY A 3 1.87 0.05 10.77
C GLY A 3 1.68 0.83 9.47
N GLN A 4 1.97 0.22 8.31
CA GLN A 4 1.73 0.83 7.01
C GLN A 4 0.25 0.88 6.59
N GLY A 5 -0.64 0.22 7.34
CA GLY A 5 -2.08 0.39 7.24
C GLY A 5 -2.75 -0.42 6.13
N HIS A 6 -2.24 -1.62 5.81
CA HIS A 6 -2.67 -2.50 4.70
C HIS A 6 -4.18 -2.69 4.58
N ALA A 7 -4.89 -2.83 5.69
CA ALA A 7 -6.33 -3.12 5.70
C ALA A 7 -7.15 -2.10 4.89
N THR A 8 -6.77 -0.82 4.96
CA THR A 8 -7.49 0.25 4.27
C THR A 8 -7.27 0.27 2.76
N PRO A 9 -6.05 0.41 2.21
CA PRO A 9 -5.84 0.45 0.77
C PRO A 9 -6.21 -0.86 0.09
N PHE A 10 -6.04 -2.01 0.74
CA PHE A 10 -6.49 -3.29 0.15
C PHE A 10 -8.01 -3.35 0.04
N ALA A 11 -8.75 -2.90 1.06
CA ALA A 11 -10.19 -2.80 1.00
C ALA A 11 -10.66 -1.76 -0.03
N GLN A 12 -9.96 -0.62 -0.18
CA GLN A 12 -10.25 0.36 -1.24
C GLN A 12 -10.11 -0.27 -2.63
N VAL A 13 -9.01 -0.98 -2.89
CA VAL A 13 -8.82 -1.69 -4.17
C VAL A 13 -9.93 -2.71 -4.39
N LEU A 14 -10.25 -3.55 -3.39
CA LEU A 14 -11.31 -4.56 -3.53
C LEU A 14 -12.69 -3.92 -3.75
N SER A 15 -12.98 -2.83 -3.05
CA SER A 15 -14.23 -2.07 -3.20
C SER A 15 -14.35 -1.49 -4.60
N ASP A 16 -13.27 -0.92 -5.16
CA ASP A 16 -13.26 -0.41 -6.54
C ASP A 16 -13.46 -1.52 -7.57
N GLN A 17 -12.92 -2.72 -7.34
CA GLN A 17 -13.07 -3.86 -8.27
C GLN A 17 -14.46 -4.49 -8.21
N LEU A 18 -15.03 -4.67 -7.01
CA LEU A 18 -16.24 -5.46 -6.80
C LEU A 18 -17.48 -4.64 -6.42
N GLY A 19 -17.36 -3.34 -6.20
CA GLY A 19 -18.45 -2.49 -5.71
C GLY A 19 -19.03 -2.92 -4.36
N VAL A 20 -18.29 -3.71 -3.58
CA VAL A 20 -18.66 -4.08 -2.21
C VAL A 20 -18.39 -2.89 -1.29
N PRO A 21 -19.33 -2.51 -0.40
CA PRO A 21 -19.10 -1.41 0.54
C PRO A 21 -17.84 -1.64 1.38
N PHE A 22 -17.02 -0.61 1.53
CA PHE A 22 -15.73 -0.66 2.22
C PHE A 22 -15.86 -1.25 3.64
N GLU A 23 -16.90 -0.87 4.37
CA GLU A 23 -17.20 -1.30 5.73
C GLU A 23 -17.52 -2.80 5.85
N ASN A 24 -17.84 -3.46 4.74
CA ASN A 24 -18.13 -4.88 4.68
C ASN A 24 -16.90 -5.71 4.27
N ILE A 25 -15.72 -5.09 4.17
CA ILE A 25 -14.48 -5.76 3.78
C ILE A 25 -13.59 -5.91 5.02
N THR A 26 -13.29 -7.16 5.35
CA THR A 26 -12.36 -7.51 6.44
C THR A 26 -11.09 -8.11 5.85
N LEU A 27 -9.94 -7.61 6.29
CA LEU A 27 -8.63 -8.19 5.95
C LEU A 27 -8.18 -9.14 7.07
N GLU A 28 -7.96 -10.40 6.72
CA GLU A 28 -7.25 -11.36 7.56
C GLU A 28 -5.83 -11.56 7.03
N GLN A 29 -4.84 -11.42 7.90
CA GLN A 29 -3.42 -11.55 7.55
C GLN A 29 -2.59 -11.97 8.77
N GLY A 30 -1.47 -12.65 8.54
CA GLY A 30 -0.50 -12.99 9.59
C GLY A 30 -0.78 -14.30 10.34
N ASP A 31 -1.90 -14.97 10.06
CA ASP A 31 -2.19 -16.33 10.53
C ASP A 31 -1.88 -17.33 9.40
N SER A 32 -0.91 -18.22 9.61
CA SER A 32 -0.51 -19.23 8.61
C SER A 32 -1.52 -20.37 8.45
N ASP A 33 -2.43 -20.56 9.41
CA ASP A 33 -3.51 -21.55 9.28
C ASP A 33 -4.58 -21.04 8.30
N LEU A 34 -4.73 -19.71 8.18
CA LEU A 34 -5.67 -19.05 7.27
C LEU A 34 -5.00 -18.66 5.94
N VAL A 35 -3.79 -18.10 6.01
CA VAL A 35 -3.02 -17.61 4.86
C VAL A 35 -1.93 -18.61 4.50
N ARG A 36 -2.25 -19.50 3.57
CA ARG A 36 -1.39 -20.64 3.18
C ARG A 36 -0.06 -20.27 2.56
N PHE A 37 0.02 -19.13 1.87
CA PHE A 37 1.21 -18.72 1.13
C PHE A 37 1.34 -17.19 1.06
N GLY A 38 2.56 -16.69 1.17
CA GLY A 38 2.89 -15.27 1.02
C GLY A 38 4.36 -14.99 1.31
N ASN A 39 4.91 -13.94 0.72
CA ASN A 39 6.32 -13.55 0.91
C ASN A 39 6.51 -12.46 1.99
N GLY A 40 5.48 -12.21 2.81
CA GLY A 40 5.49 -11.13 3.79
C GLY A 40 5.52 -9.72 3.18
N THR A 41 5.81 -8.73 4.01
CA THR A 41 5.89 -7.31 3.64
C THR A 41 7.31 -6.80 3.84
N GLY A 42 7.85 -6.12 2.83
CA GLY A 42 9.21 -5.58 2.78
C GLY A 42 9.55 -5.11 1.37
N GLY A 43 10.58 -4.27 1.20
CA GLY A 43 10.97 -3.77 -0.12
C GLY A 43 9.88 -2.98 -0.84
N SER A 44 9.00 -2.33 -0.07
CA SER A 44 7.87 -1.51 -0.56
C SER A 44 6.94 -2.21 -1.57
N ARG A 45 6.83 -3.55 -1.53
CA ARG A 45 6.13 -4.35 -2.56
C ARG A 45 4.63 -4.51 -2.37
N SER A 46 4.10 -4.26 -1.17
CA SER A 46 2.82 -4.82 -0.72
C SER A 46 1.63 -4.38 -1.56
N ILE A 47 1.49 -3.09 -1.87
CA ILE A 47 0.37 -2.62 -2.70
C ILE A 47 0.46 -3.10 -4.15
N THR A 48 1.67 -3.20 -4.70
CA THR A 48 1.88 -3.73 -6.05
C THR A 48 1.54 -5.21 -6.12
N ALA A 49 2.08 -6.01 -5.19
CA ALA A 49 1.90 -7.47 -5.19
C ALA A 49 0.47 -7.87 -4.78
N THR A 50 0.04 -7.43 -3.60
CA THR A 50 -1.28 -7.80 -3.06
C THR A 50 -2.39 -7.08 -3.79
N GLY A 51 -2.19 -5.83 -4.22
CA GLY A 51 -3.18 -5.13 -5.04
C GLY A 51 -3.39 -5.80 -6.40
N GLN A 52 -2.33 -6.27 -7.06
CA GLN A 52 -2.46 -7.10 -8.27
C GLN A 52 -3.23 -8.39 -7.98
N ALA A 53 -2.89 -9.09 -6.89
CA ALA A 53 -3.61 -10.31 -6.49
C ALA A 53 -5.11 -10.05 -6.23
N ILE A 54 -5.46 -8.91 -5.62
CA ILE A 54 -6.85 -8.50 -5.39
C ILE A 54 -7.56 -8.25 -6.72
N VAL A 55 -6.93 -7.58 -7.69
CA VAL A 55 -7.52 -7.35 -9.02
C VAL A 55 -7.76 -8.68 -9.74
N GLU A 56 -6.77 -9.57 -9.76
CA GLU A 56 -6.87 -10.88 -10.39
C GLU A 56 -7.93 -11.76 -9.71
N ALA A 57 -7.95 -11.81 -8.39
CA ALA A 57 -8.97 -12.53 -7.62
C ALA A 57 -10.38 -11.96 -7.85
N SER A 58 -10.52 -10.63 -7.92
CA SER A 58 -11.80 -9.97 -8.20
C SER A 58 -12.34 -10.36 -9.57
N ALA A 59 -11.48 -10.47 -10.59
CA ALA A 59 -11.89 -10.94 -11.90
C ALA A 59 -12.45 -12.38 -11.86
N LEU A 60 -11.83 -13.27 -11.10
CA LEU A 60 -12.32 -14.64 -10.90
C LEU A 60 -13.66 -14.68 -10.15
N VAL A 61 -13.84 -13.82 -9.14
CA VAL A 61 -15.11 -13.65 -8.43
C VAL A 61 -16.21 -13.20 -9.40
N VAL A 62 -15.91 -12.23 -10.28
CA VAL A 62 -16.85 -11.76 -11.29
C VAL A 62 -17.20 -12.86 -12.30
N GLU A 63 -16.23 -13.63 -12.78
CA GLU A 63 -16.48 -14.77 -13.69
C GLU A 63 -17.41 -15.82 -13.05
N LYS A 64 -17.16 -16.22 -11.80
CA LYS A 64 -18.06 -17.11 -11.05
C LYS A 64 -19.44 -16.47 -10.85
N GLY A 65 -19.46 -15.18 -10.50
CA GLY A 65 -20.69 -14.43 -10.27
C GLY A 65 -21.55 -14.31 -11.51
N LYS A 66 -20.98 -14.15 -12.71
CA LYS A 66 -21.74 -14.15 -13.96
C LYS A 66 -22.48 -15.47 -14.19
N LYS A 67 -21.83 -16.61 -13.93
CA LYS A 67 -22.47 -17.95 -14.03
C LYS A 67 -23.63 -18.10 -13.06
N ALA A 68 -23.42 -17.70 -11.80
CA ALA A 68 -24.46 -17.79 -10.78
C ALA A 68 -25.62 -16.81 -11.04
N ALA A 69 -25.31 -15.57 -11.44
CA ALA A 69 -26.30 -14.56 -11.78
C ALA A 69 -27.12 -14.93 -13.01
N ALA A 70 -26.50 -15.50 -14.05
CA ALA A 70 -27.19 -15.99 -15.24
C ALA A 70 -28.30 -16.99 -14.87
N HIS A 71 -28.00 -17.92 -13.95
CA HIS A 71 -29.00 -18.83 -13.44
C HIS A 71 -30.12 -18.12 -12.69
N MET A 72 -29.77 -17.22 -11.74
CA MET A 72 -30.77 -16.52 -10.92
C MET A 72 -31.65 -15.53 -11.68
N LEU A 73 -31.16 -15.01 -12.80
CA LEU A 73 -31.88 -14.08 -13.64
C LEU A 73 -32.54 -14.77 -14.86
N GLU A 74 -32.39 -16.09 -14.98
CA GLU A 74 -32.89 -16.89 -16.11
C GLU A 74 -32.44 -16.32 -17.47
N ALA A 75 -31.14 -16.06 -17.59
CA ALA A 75 -30.51 -15.49 -18.78
C ALA A 75 -29.26 -16.28 -19.19
N SER A 76 -28.74 -16.00 -20.39
CA SER A 76 -27.46 -16.54 -20.84
C SER A 76 -26.31 -15.89 -20.06
N GLU A 77 -25.28 -16.65 -19.72
CA GLU A 77 -24.04 -16.12 -19.11
C GLU A 77 -23.41 -15.02 -19.97
N ALA A 78 -23.46 -15.17 -21.30
CA ALA A 78 -22.91 -14.21 -22.26
C ALA A 78 -23.63 -12.85 -22.22
N ASP A 79 -24.87 -12.81 -21.72
CA ASP A 79 -25.68 -11.60 -21.61
C ASP A 79 -25.50 -10.93 -20.24
N ILE A 80 -24.67 -11.46 -19.33
CA ILE A 80 -24.44 -10.87 -18.01
C ILE A 80 -23.23 -9.93 -18.02
N GLU A 81 -23.50 -8.67 -17.74
CA GLU A 81 -22.51 -7.63 -17.48
C GLU A 81 -22.33 -7.41 -15.98
N PHE A 82 -21.13 -7.05 -15.56
CA PHE A 82 -20.84 -6.70 -14.17
C PHE A 82 -20.31 -5.28 -14.08
N GLY A 83 -20.86 -4.50 -13.15
CA GLY A 83 -20.38 -3.16 -12.85
C GLY A 83 -21.03 -2.62 -11.59
N GLN A 84 -20.29 -1.80 -10.84
CA GLN A 84 -20.78 -1.14 -9.62
C GLN A 84 -21.43 -2.13 -8.63
N GLY A 85 -20.82 -3.31 -8.47
CA GLY A 85 -21.28 -4.36 -7.55
C GLY A 85 -22.56 -5.07 -7.95
N ARG A 86 -22.97 -4.99 -9.23
CA ARG A 86 -24.18 -5.63 -9.74
C ARG A 86 -23.92 -6.43 -11.01
N PHE A 87 -24.60 -7.57 -11.11
CA PHE A 87 -24.71 -8.36 -12.33
C PHE A 87 -26.03 -7.99 -13.03
N THR A 88 -25.98 -7.56 -14.29
CA THR A 88 -27.12 -7.03 -15.05
C THR A 88 -27.24 -7.74 -16.39
N ILE A 89 -28.47 -8.07 -16.81
CA ILE A 89 -28.70 -8.59 -18.18
C ILE A 89 -28.57 -7.43 -19.16
N ALA A 90 -27.67 -7.58 -20.15
CA ALA A 90 -27.37 -6.58 -21.17
C ALA A 90 -28.66 -6.07 -21.86
N GLY A 91 -28.77 -4.74 -21.95
CA GLY A 91 -29.93 -4.09 -22.57
C GLY A 91 -31.21 -4.07 -21.72
N THR A 92 -31.16 -4.45 -20.44
CA THR A 92 -32.31 -4.43 -19.52
C THR A 92 -31.96 -3.80 -18.18
N ASP A 93 -32.96 -3.63 -17.30
CA ASP A 93 -32.82 -3.22 -15.90
C ASP A 93 -32.78 -4.40 -14.91
N ARG A 94 -32.95 -5.64 -15.40
CA ARG A 94 -32.94 -6.86 -14.58
C ARG A 94 -31.52 -7.13 -14.09
N SER A 95 -31.35 -7.07 -12.77
CA SER A 95 -30.03 -7.20 -12.14
C SER A 95 -30.10 -7.78 -10.73
N ILE A 96 -28.96 -8.28 -10.24
CA ILE A 96 -28.76 -8.73 -8.86
C ILE A 96 -27.45 -8.18 -8.30
N GLY A 97 -27.46 -7.72 -7.05
CA GLY A 97 -26.24 -7.25 -6.38
C GLY A 97 -25.31 -8.40 -6.00
N ILE A 98 -23.99 -8.18 -5.95
CA ILE A 98 -23.02 -9.23 -5.62
C ILE A 98 -23.24 -9.82 -4.22
N MET A 99 -23.56 -8.98 -3.23
CA MET A 99 -23.84 -9.42 -1.86
C MET A 99 -25.16 -10.21 -1.77
N GLU A 100 -26.18 -9.74 -2.50
CA GLU A 100 -27.48 -10.42 -2.59
C GLU A 100 -27.36 -11.77 -3.30
N LEU A 101 -26.56 -11.84 -4.38
CA LEU A 101 -26.25 -13.08 -5.08
C LEU A 101 -25.59 -14.08 -4.13
N ALA A 102 -24.58 -13.66 -3.39
CA ALA A 102 -23.89 -14.50 -2.41
C ALA A 102 -24.84 -15.00 -1.30
N GLU A 103 -25.76 -14.16 -0.83
CA GLU A 103 -26.77 -14.54 0.16
C GLU A 103 -27.73 -15.60 -0.39
N ARG A 104 -28.26 -15.41 -1.61
CA ARG A 104 -29.15 -16.38 -2.25
C ARG A 104 -28.46 -17.71 -2.55
N MET A 105 -27.18 -17.68 -2.93
CA MET A 105 -26.38 -18.89 -3.13
C MET A 105 -26.25 -19.70 -1.83
N ARG A 106 -26.03 -19.04 -0.69
CA ARG A 106 -25.97 -19.71 0.63
C ARG A 106 -27.31 -20.26 1.10
N ALA A 107 -28.41 -19.57 0.81
CA ALA A 107 -29.75 -19.97 1.25
C ALA A 107 -30.37 -21.06 0.35
N GLY A 108 -29.95 -21.13 -0.91
CA GLY A 108 -30.51 -22.02 -1.92
C GLY A 108 -29.59 -23.20 -2.28
N LYS A 109 -30.06 -24.02 -3.22
CA LYS A 109 -29.24 -25.03 -3.89
C LYS A 109 -28.99 -24.56 -5.31
N MET A 110 -27.72 -24.34 -5.64
CA MET A 110 -27.32 -24.04 -7.02
C MET A 110 -27.47 -25.29 -7.90
N PRO A 111 -27.83 -25.12 -9.18
CA PRO A 111 -27.96 -26.22 -10.12
C PRO A 111 -26.61 -26.89 -10.36
N GLU A 112 -26.64 -28.13 -10.82
CA GLU A 112 -25.44 -28.89 -11.16
C GLU A 112 -24.63 -28.14 -12.24
N GLY A 113 -23.34 -27.91 -11.97
CA GLY A 113 -22.43 -27.16 -12.85
C GLY A 113 -22.36 -25.65 -12.62
N ALA A 114 -23.24 -25.07 -11.80
CA ALA A 114 -23.08 -23.68 -11.35
C ALA A 114 -22.17 -23.61 -10.10
N PRO A 115 -21.44 -22.50 -9.89
CA PRO A 115 -20.69 -22.27 -8.66
C PRO A 115 -21.63 -22.29 -7.44
N ASP A 116 -21.19 -22.88 -6.33
CA ASP A 116 -21.89 -22.91 -5.05
C ASP A 116 -21.53 -21.72 -4.14
N THR A 117 -20.37 -21.11 -4.37
CA THR A 117 -19.85 -19.92 -3.67
C THR A 117 -19.20 -18.95 -4.66
N LEU A 118 -18.98 -17.71 -4.20
CA LEU A 118 -18.14 -16.72 -4.90
C LEU A 118 -16.69 -16.75 -4.44
N ASP A 119 -16.34 -17.62 -3.49
CA ASP A 119 -15.01 -17.68 -2.89
C ASP A 119 -13.97 -18.09 -3.93
N VAL A 120 -12.79 -17.47 -3.89
CA VAL A 120 -11.67 -17.77 -4.78
C VAL A 120 -10.40 -17.92 -3.94
N ASP A 121 -9.56 -18.87 -4.34
CA ASP A 121 -8.19 -19.03 -3.83
C ASP A 121 -7.26 -18.72 -4.99
N HIS A 122 -6.48 -17.64 -4.87
CA HIS A 122 -5.67 -17.11 -5.96
C HIS A 122 -4.28 -16.69 -5.48
N ALA A 123 -3.27 -17.05 -6.25
CA ALA A 123 -1.89 -16.66 -6.03
C ALA A 123 -1.30 -16.08 -7.32
N THR A 124 -0.94 -14.79 -7.26
CA THR A 124 -0.21 -14.13 -8.35
C THR A 124 1.18 -14.75 -8.47
N LYS A 125 1.53 -15.22 -9.67
CA LYS A 125 2.79 -15.94 -9.92
C LYS A 125 4.02 -15.04 -9.88
N GLU A 126 3.92 -13.87 -10.50
CA GLU A 126 5.03 -12.93 -10.62
C GLU A 126 4.54 -11.51 -10.33
N THR A 127 5.30 -10.79 -9.52
CA THR A 127 5.12 -9.35 -9.31
C THR A 127 6.31 -8.64 -9.92
N ALA A 128 6.07 -7.83 -10.93
CA ALA A 128 7.12 -7.02 -11.54
C ALA A 128 7.66 -6.00 -10.53
N SER A 129 8.96 -5.72 -10.62
CA SER A 129 9.55 -4.59 -9.89
C SER A 129 8.95 -3.27 -10.37
N THR A 130 8.90 -2.31 -9.46
CA THR A 130 8.48 -0.93 -9.76
C THR A 130 9.60 0.02 -9.38
N PHE A 131 9.67 1.17 -10.06
CA PHE A 131 10.75 2.13 -9.92
C PHE A 131 10.16 3.48 -9.47
N PRO A 132 9.82 3.62 -8.18
CA PRO A 132 9.47 4.92 -7.63
C PRO A 132 10.68 5.87 -7.74
N ASN A 133 10.41 7.15 -7.88
CA ASN A 133 11.43 8.19 -7.91
C ASN A 133 10.89 9.43 -7.22
N GLY A 134 11.79 10.35 -6.87
CA GLY A 134 11.40 11.57 -6.20
C GLY A 134 12.54 12.57 -6.15
N CYS A 135 12.20 13.79 -5.75
CA CYS A 135 13.12 14.88 -5.50
C CYS A 135 12.88 15.41 -4.10
N HIS A 136 13.93 15.46 -3.29
CA HIS A 136 13.92 15.91 -1.91
C HIS A 136 14.86 17.10 -1.78
N VAL A 137 14.43 18.12 -1.03
CA VAL A 137 15.19 19.33 -0.76
C VAL A 137 15.10 19.63 0.74
N ALA A 138 16.25 19.84 1.36
CA ALA A 138 16.37 20.22 2.76
C ALA A 138 17.13 21.54 2.84
N GLU A 139 16.63 22.45 3.69
CA GLU A 139 17.32 23.67 4.07
C GLU A 139 17.80 23.50 5.51
N VAL A 140 19.09 23.72 5.75
CA VAL A 140 19.71 23.58 7.08
C VAL A 140 20.38 24.87 7.52
N GLU A 141 20.37 25.11 8.83
CA GLU A 141 21.17 26.14 9.48
C GLU A 141 22.12 25.47 10.47
N ILE A 142 23.40 25.85 10.44
CA ILE A 142 24.43 25.34 11.33
C ILE A 142 24.97 26.50 12.17
N ASP A 143 24.88 26.37 13.49
CA ASP A 143 25.52 27.29 14.41
C ASP A 143 27.05 27.12 14.34
N PRO A 144 27.83 28.15 13.94
CA PRO A 144 29.27 28.00 13.70
C PRO A 144 30.09 27.79 14.97
N ASP A 145 29.57 28.17 16.13
CA ASP A 145 30.27 28.06 17.41
C ASP A 145 30.04 26.67 18.05
N THR A 146 28.89 26.03 17.79
CA THR A 146 28.47 24.78 18.45
C THR A 146 28.32 23.58 17.50
N GLY A 147 28.20 23.82 16.20
CA GLY A 147 27.91 22.79 15.20
C GLY A 147 26.46 22.27 15.23
N VAL A 148 25.59 22.83 16.08
CA VAL A 148 24.18 22.43 16.14
C VAL A 148 23.53 22.68 14.79
N THR A 149 23.03 21.61 14.18
CA THR A 149 22.37 21.64 12.86
C THR A 149 20.87 21.59 13.04
N ARG A 150 20.15 22.55 12.45
CA ARG A 150 18.69 22.60 12.43
C ARG A 150 18.20 22.51 11.00
N ILE A 151 17.28 21.59 10.73
CA ILE A 151 16.55 21.54 9.46
C ILE A 151 15.41 22.55 9.56
N VAL A 152 15.45 23.62 8.77
CA VAL A 152 14.46 24.71 8.83
C VAL A 152 13.33 24.53 7.84
N ARG A 153 13.56 23.77 6.77
CA ARG A 153 12.53 23.42 5.79
C ARG A 153 12.86 22.09 5.12
N TYR A 154 11.81 21.35 4.78
CA TYR A 154 11.91 20.13 4.01
C TYR A 154 10.78 20.03 3.00
N SER A 155 11.13 19.79 1.73
CA SER A 155 10.17 19.60 0.65
C SER A 155 10.49 18.32 -0.11
N ALA A 156 9.47 17.53 -0.43
CA ALA A 156 9.61 16.31 -1.22
C ALA A 156 8.51 16.18 -2.26
N VAL A 157 8.89 15.89 -3.50
CA VAL A 157 7.98 15.50 -4.57
C VAL A 157 8.27 14.07 -4.98
N ASN A 158 7.27 13.20 -4.93
CA ASN A 158 7.44 11.78 -5.23
C ASN A 158 6.53 11.30 -6.37
N ASP A 159 7.01 10.30 -7.08
CA ASP A 159 6.28 9.55 -8.10
C ASP A 159 6.08 8.11 -7.62
N PHE A 160 4.92 7.86 -7.04
CA PHE A 160 4.47 6.53 -6.64
C PHE A 160 3.50 5.89 -7.64
N GLY A 161 3.44 6.41 -8.87
CA GLY A 161 2.43 6.02 -9.84
C GLY A 161 1.03 6.38 -9.36
N VAL A 162 0.09 5.43 -9.43
CA VAL A 162 -1.26 5.60 -8.89
C VAL A 162 -1.21 5.49 -7.36
N VAL A 163 -1.72 6.51 -6.67
CA VAL A 163 -1.81 6.54 -5.21
C VAL A 163 -3.18 6.06 -4.76
N VAL A 164 -3.23 4.92 -4.06
CA VAL A 164 -4.49 4.34 -3.55
C VAL A 164 -5.05 5.14 -2.38
N ASN A 165 -4.18 5.55 -1.46
CA ASN A 165 -4.58 6.32 -0.28
C ASN A 165 -3.59 7.45 0.00
N PRO A 166 -3.89 8.70 -0.41
CA PRO A 166 -2.97 9.83 -0.26
C PRO A 166 -2.59 10.12 1.20
N MET A 167 -3.53 9.93 2.14
CA MET A 167 -3.28 10.18 3.56
C MET A 167 -2.25 9.19 4.13
N ILE A 168 -2.39 7.89 3.82
CA ILE A 168 -1.42 6.87 4.26
C ILE A 168 -0.06 7.11 3.61
N VAL A 169 -0.02 7.45 2.31
CA VAL A 169 1.25 7.74 1.60
C VAL A 169 1.96 8.94 2.21
N ALA A 170 1.24 10.02 2.52
CA ALA A 170 1.81 11.18 3.23
C ALA A 170 2.37 10.78 4.60
N GLY A 171 1.66 9.94 5.36
CA GLY A 171 2.15 9.41 6.63
C GLY A 171 3.42 8.55 6.50
N GLN A 172 3.51 7.72 5.47
CA GLN A 172 4.72 6.94 5.16
C GLN A 172 5.91 7.85 4.85
N LEU A 173 5.69 8.90 4.04
CA LEU A 173 6.72 9.88 3.74
C LEU A 173 7.20 10.60 5.00
N HIS A 174 6.30 11.08 5.85
CA HIS A 174 6.68 11.74 7.09
C HIS A 174 7.52 10.84 8.00
N GLY A 175 7.10 9.58 8.18
CA GLY A 175 7.83 8.61 8.99
C GLY A 175 9.22 8.30 8.42
N GLY A 176 9.30 8.06 7.11
CA GLY A 176 10.57 7.79 6.44
C GLY A 176 11.53 8.98 6.47
N VAL A 177 11.02 10.20 6.27
CA VAL A 177 11.85 11.42 6.36
C VAL A 177 12.41 11.56 7.77
N ALA A 178 11.59 11.39 8.81
CA ALA A 178 12.04 11.43 10.20
C ALA A 178 13.14 10.38 10.49
N GLN A 179 13.00 9.16 9.98
CA GLN A 179 14.04 8.13 10.11
C GLN A 179 15.36 8.55 9.47
N GLY A 180 15.34 9.05 8.23
CA GLY A 180 16.58 9.48 7.58
C GLY A 180 17.18 10.74 8.20
N ILE A 181 16.39 11.62 8.82
CA ILE A 181 16.91 12.72 9.66
C ILE A 181 17.68 12.16 10.86
N GLY A 182 17.08 11.19 11.57
CA GLY A 182 17.75 10.51 12.68
C GLY A 182 19.06 9.87 12.25
N GLN A 183 19.02 9.08 11.19
CA GLN A 183 20.22 8.45 10.65
C GLN A 183 21.30 9.45 10.20
N ALA A 184 20.92 10.60 9.63
CA ALA A 184 21.88 11.58 9.14
C ALA A 184 22.56 12.39 10.27
N LEU A 185 21.84 12.69 11.36
CA LEU A 185 22.27 13.70 12.33
C LEU A 185 22.40 13.20 13.78
N MET A 186 21.86 12.02 14.10
CA MET A 186 21.64 11.62 15.49
C MET A 186 22.05 10.18 15.81
N GLU A 187 21.68 9.24 14.95
CA GLU A 187 21.77 7.82 15.23
C GLU A 187 23.17 7.26 14.93
N GLU A 188 23.75 6.56 15.91
CA GLU A 188 25.00 5.83 15.73
C GLU A 188 24.98 4.55 16.56
N VAL A 189 25.30 3.41 15.93
CA VAL A 189 25.60 2.18 16.64
C VAL A 189 27.10 2.09 16.84
N SER A 190 27.55 2.27 18.08
CA SER A 190 28.96 2.31 18.43
C SER A 190 29.38 1.16 19.34
N TYR A 191 30.61 0.70 19.12
CA TYR A 191 31.27 -0.34 19.91
C TYR A 191 32.58 0.20 20.48
N ASP A 192 32.91 -0.19 21.71
CA ASP A 192 34.21 0.14 22.29
C ASP A 192 35.34 -0.75 21.73
N ALA A 193 36.58 -0.47 22.14
CA ALA A 193 37.77 -1.22 21.68
C ALA A 193 37.76 -2.71 22.05
N SER A 194 36.90 -3.14 22.99
CA SER A 194 36.70 -4.54 23.36
C SER A 194 35.55 -5.22 22.62
N GLY A 195 34.85 -4.48 21.75
CA GLY A 195 33.69 -4.94 21.00
C GLY A 195 32.38 -4.91 21.80
N GLN A 196 32.32 -4.18 22.92
CA GLN A 196 31.05 -4.01 23.65
C GLN A 196 30.21 -2.90 23.02
N PRO A 197 28.89 -3.11 22.79
CA PRO A 197 28.00 -2.06 22.33
C PRO A 197 27.82 -1.01 23.43
N ILE A 198 28.10 0.26 23.11
CA ILE A 198 28.00 1.38 24.06
C ILE A 198 26.79 2.29 23.81
N THR A 199 26.08 2.09 22.69
CA THR A 199 24.84 2.81 22.35
C THR A 199 23.62 1.89 22.48
N GLY A 200 23.51 1.19 23.61
CA GLY A 200 22.52 0.13 23.86
C GLY A 200 21.16 0.60 24.39
N SER A 201 20.96 1.90 24.58
CA SER A 201 19.74 2.48 25.16
C SER A 201 19.37 3.79 24.47
N PHE A 202 18.14 4.28 24.61
CA PHE A 202 17.73 5.60 24.10
C PHE A 202 18.36 6.80 24.84
N MET A 203 19.15 6.56 25.89
CA MET A 203 20.01 7.60 26.45
C MET A 203 21.23 7.87 25.58
N ASP A 204 21.67 6.85 24.83
CA ASP A 204 22.92 6.85 24.06
C ASP A 204 22.66 6.80 22.54
N TYR A 205 21.60 6.12 22.12
CA TYR A 205 21.10 6.09 20.75
C TYR A 205 20.01 7.16 20.58
N ALA A 206 20.38 8.29 20.00
CA ALA A 206 19.49 9.43 19.86
C ALA A 206 18.44 9.22 18.76
N LEU A 207 17.18 9.07 19.16
CA LEU A 207 16.04 9.07 18.24
C LEU A 207 15.50 10.49 18.03
N PRO A 208 15.11 10.86 16.79
CA PRO A 208 14.43 12.12 16.51
C PRO A 208 13.18 12.32 17.36
N ARG A 209 13.02 13.53 17.87
CA ARG A 209 11.81 14.00 18.56
C ARG A 209 11.03 14.92 17.63
N ALA A 210 9.82 15.27 18.06
CA ALA A 210 8.94 16.16 17.28
C ALA A 210 9.56 17.52 16.98
N GLY A 211 10.46 18.04 17.84
CA GLY A 211 11.16 19.30 17.61
C GLY A 211 12.31 19.23 16.60
N ASP A 212 12.78 18.02 16.29
CA ASP A 212 13.90 17.78 15.37
C ASP A 212 13.42 17.61 13.92
N VAL A 213 12.11 17.40 13.74
CA VAL A 213 11.50 17.20 12.43
C VAL A 213 10.80 18.49 11.99
N PRO A 214 11.19 19.10 10.86
CA PRO A 214 10.57 20.32 10.38
C PRO A 214 9.15 20.07 9.85
N PRO A 215 8.34 21.13 9.69
CA PRO A 215 7.21 21.07 8.78
C PRO A 215 7.67 20.60 7.39
N MET A 216 6.95 19.64 6.82
CA MET A 216 7.25 19.06 5.51
C MET A 216 6.21 19.50 4.48
N GLU A 217 6.68 19.93 3.31
CA GLU A 217 5.85 20.08 2.12
C GLU A 217 5.99 18.84 1.25
N VAL A 218 4.89 18.11 1.05
CA VAL A 218 4.86 16.89 0.25
C VAL A 218 4.00 17.12 -0.99
N GLY A 219 4.56 16.80 -2.15
CA GLY A 219 3.87 16.82 -3.44
C GLY A 219 3.98 15.49 -4.18
N ASP A 220 3.12 15.32 -5.18
CA ASP A 220 3.07 14.13 -6.03
C ASP A 220 3.28 14.50 -7.50
N HIS A 221 4.04 13.68 -8.23
CA HIS A 221 4.18 13.76 -9.69
C HIS A 221 3.97 12.36 -10.31
N PRO A 222 2.72 11.91 -10.44
CA PRO A 222 2.42 10.51 -10.73
C PRO A 222 2.74 10.15 -12.19
N SER A 223 3.58 9.13 -12.38
CA SER A 223 3.73 8.39 -13.64
C SER A 223 3.34 6.93 -13.42
N PRO A 224 2.09 6.53 -13.71
CA PRO A 224 1.61 5.17 -13.49
C PRO A 224 2.55 4.09 -14.05
N ALA A 225 2.80 3.06 -13.23
CA ALA A 225 3.57 1.90 -13.67
C ALA A 225 2.80 1.12 -14.75
N LYS A 226 3.47 0.72 -15.83
CA LYS A 226 2.85 -0.14 -16.86
C LYS A 226 2.96 -1.64 -16.54
N SER A 227 3.65 -1.98 -15.46
CA SER A 227 4.04 -3.34 -15.11
C SER A 227 3.05 -4.06 -14.18
N ASN A 228 2.04 -3.35 -13.69
CA ASN A 228 0.99 -3.92 -12.83
C ASN A 228 -0.36 -3.25 -13.14
N PRO A 229 -1.49 -3.93 -12.88
CA PRO A 229 -2.81 -3.47 -13.32
C PRO A 229 -3.29 -2.20 -12.60
N LEU A 230 -2.77 -1.90 -11.41
CA LEU A 230 -3.16 -0.72 -10.65
C LEU A 230 -2.35 0.53 -11.01
N GLY A 231 -1.25 0.38 -11.75
CA GLY A 231 -0.32 1.48 -12.01
C GLY A 231 0.44 1.98 -10.78
N THR A 232 0.42 1.24 -9.68
CA THR A 232 1.05 1.62 -8.40
C THR A 232 2.56 1.37 -8.42
N LYS A 233 3.30 2.11 -7.59
CA LYS A 233 4.71 1.85 -7.25
C LYS A 233 4.86 1.80 -5.73
N GLY A 234 5.95 1.21 -5.25
CA GLY A 234 6.26 1.18 -3.82
C GLY A 234 6.58 2.57 -3.25
N CYS A 235 6.12 2.87 -2.03
CA CYS A 235 6.38 4.16 -1.36
C CYS A 235 7.00 4.06 0.03
N GLY A 236 6.91 2.91 0.71
CA GLY A 236 7.22 2.80 2.15
C GLY A 236 8.66 3.17 2.54
N GLU A 237 9.63 2.91 1.67
CA GLU A 237 11.05 3.19 1.94
C GLU A 237 11.53 4.52 1.33
N ALA A 238 10.70 5.19 0.53
CA ALA A 238 11.11 6.35 -0.26
C ALA A 238 11.50 7.54 0.61
N GLY A 239 10.75 7.78 1.70
CA GLY A 239 11.04 8.86 2.64
C GLY A 239 12.43 8.73 3.25
N CYS A 240 12.79 7.54 3.74
CA CYS A 240 14.08 7.27 4.38
C CYS A 240 15.24 7.30 3.37
N ALA A 241 15.06 6.66 2.21
CA ALA A 241 16.08 6.64 1.17
C ALA A 241 16.38 8.05 0.62
N GLY A 242 15.35 8.86 0.39
CA GLY A 242 15.49 10.21 -0.13
C GLY A 242 16.03 11.20 0.91
N SER A 243 15.60 11.10 2.17
CA SER A 243 15.98 12.08 3.20
C SER A 243 17.41 11.95 3.67
N LEU A 244 17.95 10.73 3.78
CA LEU A 244 19.31 10.51 4.26
C LEU A 244 20.34 11.31 3.44
N VAL A 245 20.33 11.11 2.12
CA VAL A 245 21.29 11.76 1.21
C VAL A 245 21.01 13.27 1.11
N CYS A 246 19.73 13.65 1.13
CA CYS A 246 19.31 15.05 1.07
C CYS A 246 19.87 15.86 2.26
N VAL A 247 19.70 15.36 3.49
CA VAL A 247 20.15 16.04 4.71
C VAL A 247 21.68 16.11 4.77
N VAL A 248 22.38 15.02 4.47
CA VAL A 248 23.85 15.01 4.44
C VAL A 248 24.39 16.02 3.41
N ASN A 249 23.80 16.06 2.21
CA ASN A 249 24.22 17.02 1.18
C ASN A 249 23.96 18.47 1.61
N ALA A 250 22.84 18.76 2.27
CA ALA A 250 22.55 20.10 2.77
C ALA A 250 23.57 20.54 3.84
N VAL A 251 23.98 19.64 4.72
CA VAL A 251 25.06 19.91 5.69
C VAL A 251 26.39 20.15 4.99
N VAL A 252 26.74 19.34 3.99
CA VAL A 252 27.98 19.52 3.22
C VAL A 252 27.99 20.82 2.43
N ASP A 253 26.84 21.25 1.89
CA ASP A 253 26.69 22.53 1.17
C ASP A 253 26.83 23.75 2.09
N ALA A 254 26.43 23.61 3.36
CA ALA A 254 26.51 24.67 4.35
C ALA A 254 27.92 24.89 4.96
N LEU A 255 28.85 23.94 4.76
CA LEU A 255 30.21 23.93 5.31
C LEU A 255 31.27 24.33 4.26
#